data_AF-A0A948UCP7-F1
#
_entry.id   AF-A0A948UCP7-F1
#
_cell.length_a   1.000
_cell.length_b   1.000
_cell.length_c   1.000
_cell.angle_alpha   90.00
_cell.angle_beta   90.00
_cell.angle_gamma   90.00
#
_symmetry.space_group_name_H-M   'P 1'
#
loop_
_entity.id
_entity.type
_entity.pdbx_description
1 polymer ?
#
loop_
_entity_poly.entity_id
_entity_poly.type
_entity_poly.pdbx_seq_one_letter_code
_entity_poly.pdbx_strand_id
1 'polypeptide(L)'
;MIFSVGHTLANVAGFTGMACVVLAYGYVTGSTKPNPFIQHGVNLLGAILLAISLTVNMNPASMVLEGFWGAIAIWGLLKALRTARRESPSRQTSGSHP
;
A
#
# COMPACT_ATOMS: atom_id res chain seq x y z
N MET A 1 2.82 -32.90 9.84
CA MET A 1 3.87 -31.93 9.44
C MET A 1 3.41 -30.95 8.36
N ILE A 2 2.66 -31.36 7.33
CA ILE A 2 2.21 -30.48 6.23
C ILE A 2 1.35 -29.31 6.72
N PHE A 3 0.41 -29.53 7.64
CA PHE A 3 -0.40 -28.46 8.23
C PHE A 3 0.43 -27.43 9.02
N SER A 4 1.56 -27.82 9.60
CA SER A 4 2.45 -26.89 10.32
C SER A 4 3.18 -25.94 9.38
N VAL A 5 3.54 -26.39 8.18
CA VAL A 5 4.17 -25.55 7.16
C VAL A 5 3.22 -24.43 6.72
N GLY A 6 1.92 -24.73 6.58
CA GLY A 6 0.90 -23.74 6.28
C GLY A 6 0.79 -22.64 7.34
N HIS A 7 0.75 -23.00 8.62
CA HIS A 7 0.72 -22.02 9.72
C HIS A 7 1.99 -21.17 9.80
N THR A 8 3.18 -21.76 9.62
CA THR A 8 4.43 -21.01 9.61
C THR A 8 4.46 -19.99 8.47
N LEU A 9 4.07 -20.38 7.26
CA LEU A 9 4.00 -19.47 6.11
C LEU A 9 2.98 -18.34 6.33
N ALA A 10 1.82 -18.65 6.91
CA ALA A 10 0.82 -17.66 7.28
C ALA A 10 1.40 -16.64 8.27
N ASN A 11 2.09 -17.08 9.32
CA ASN A 11 2.70 -16.19 10.30
C ASN A 11 3.78 -15.30 9.67
N VAL A 12 4.64 -15.86 8.81
CA VAL A 12 5.67 -15.09 8.09
C VAL A 12 5.03 -14.05 7.17
N ALA A 13 3.98 -14.41 6.43
CA ALA A 13 3.21 -13.47 5.62
C ALA A 13 2.57 -12.38 6.49
N GLY A 14 1.99 -12.73 7.64
CA GLY A 14 1.41 -11.79 8.59
C GLY A 14 2.42 -10.79 9.15
N PHE A 15 3.59 -11.25 9.60
CA PHE A 15 4.66 -10.36 10.09
C PHE A 15 5.25 -9.49 8.99
N THR A 16 5.43 -10.04 7.79
CA THR A 16 5.90 -9.28 6.63
C THR A 16 4.89 -8.20 6.27
N GLY A 17 3.60 -8.54 6.23
CA GLY A 17 2.53 -7.59 5.93
C GLY A 17 2.41 -6.49 6.98
N MET A 18 2.52 -6.83 8.26
CA MET A 18 2.59 -5.87 9.36
C MET A 18 3.76 -4.90 9.20
N ALA A 19 4.96 -5.42 8.90
CA ALA A 19 6.12 -4.58 8.66
C ALA A 19 5.89 -3.63 7.48
N CYS A 20 5.31 -4.10 6.37
CA CYS A 20 4.96 -3.25 5.23
C CYS A 20 4.00 -2.11 5.62
N VAL A 21 2.88 -2.41 6.30
CA VAL A 21 1.89 -1.39 6.70
C VAL A 21 2.52 -0.37 7.66
N VAL A 22 3.23 -0.83 8.69
CA VAL A 22 3.85 0.04 9.69
C VAL A 22 4.94 0.91 9.05
N LEU A 23 5.76 0.37 8.16
CA LEU A 23 6.80 1.14 7.46
C LEU A 23 6.18 2.15 6.47
N ALA A 24 5.10 1.80 5.79
CA ALA A 24 4.37 2.75 4.93
C ALA A 24 3.78 3.91 5.73
N TYR A 25 3.23 3.63 6.93
CA TYR A 25 2.78 4.67 7.84
C TYR A 25 3.94 5.50 8.40
N GLY A 26 5.02 4.86 8.84
CA GLY A 26 6.24 5.55 9.29
C GLY A 26 6.84 6.44 8.22
N TYR A 27 6.80 6.01 6.95
CA TYR A 27 7.27 6.80 5.81
C TYR A 27 6.47 8.10 5.62
N VAL A 28 5.14 8.05 5.73
CA VAL A 28 4.31 9.28 5.63
C VAL A 28 4.49 10.17 6.86
N THR A 29 4.71 9.61 8.05
CA THR A 29 4.95 10.39 9.28
C THR A 29 6.32 11.09 9.26
N GLY A 30 7.36 10.42 8.73
CA GLY A 30 8.72 10.95 8.72
C GLY A 30 9.10 11.79 7.49
N SER A 31 8.33 11.72 6.41
CA SER A 31 8.63 12.43 5.16
C SER A 31 7.77 13.68 4.98
N THR A 32 8.41 14.79 4.61
CA THR A 32 7.70 16.05 4.29
C THR A 32 7.01 16.02 2.93
N LYS A 33 7.46 15.14 2.02
CA LYS A 33 6.90 14.96 0.68
C LYS A 33 6.91 13.46 0.31
N PRO A 34 6.05 12.64 0.93
CA PRO A 34 6.00 11.21 0.69
C PRO A 34 5.54 10.92 -0.74
N ASN A 35 6.21 9.99 -1.40
CA ASN A 35 5.78 9.49 -2.70
C ASN A 35 4.53 8.61 -2.51
N PRO A 36 3.37 9.00 -3.09
CA PRO A 36 2.12 8.29 -2.88
C PRO A 36 2.13 6.87 -3.47
N PHE A 37 2.94 6.61 -4.51
CA PHE A 37 3.07 5.27 -5.08
C PHE A 37 3.79 4.31 -4.12
N ILE A 38 4.85 4.78 -3.46
CA ILE A 38 5.58 3.98 -2.47
C ILE A 38 4.71 3.78 -1.24
N GLN A 39 4.14 4.86 -0.69
CA GLN A 39 3.30 4.79 0.50
C GLN A 39 2.13 3.83 0.31
N HIS A 40 1.28 4.07 -0.69
CA HIS A 40 0.09 3.27 -0.87
C HIS A 40 0.37 1.90 -1.49
N GLY A 41 1.41 1.77 -2.32
CA GLY A 41 1.82 0.48 -2.89
C GLY A 41 2.33 -0.49 -1.82
N VAL A 42 3.22 -0.03 -0.94
CA VAL A 42 3.73 -0.86 0.17
C VAL A 42 2.61 -1.17 1.17
N ASN A 43 1.74 -0.20 1.48
CA ASN A 43 0.58 -0.45 2.35
C ASN A 43 -0.37 -1.50 1.76
N LEU A 44 -0.65 -1.44 0.45
CA LEU A 44 -1.53 -2.39 -0.23
C LEU A 44 -0.93 -3.81 -0.23
N LEU A 45 0.37 -3.93 -0.51
CA LEU A 45 1.08 -5.20 -0.41
C LEU A 45 0.99 -5.77 1.02
N GLY A 46 1.18 -4.91 2.02
CA GLY A 46 1.08 -5.29 3.42
C GLY A 46 -0.31 -5.80 3.81
N ALA A 47 -1.36 -5.06 3.43
CA ALA A 47 -2.75 -5.44 3.68
C ALA A 47 -3.12 -6.78 3.00
N ILE A 48 -2.63 -7.03 1.77
CA ILE A 48 -2.86 -8.30 1.07
C ILE A 48 -2.19 -9.46 1.82
N LEU A 49 -0.94 -9.30 2.25
CA LEU A 49 -0.22 -10.34 3.00
C LEU A 49 -0.91 -10.64 4.35
N LEU A 50 -1.37 -9.61 5.05
CA LEU A 50 -2.15 -9.76 6.28
C LEU A 50 -3.48 -10.47 6.03
N ALA A 51 -4.22 -10.08 4.98
CA ALA A 51 -5.47 -10.75 4.60
C ALA A 51 -5.24 -12.24 4.29
N ILE A 52 -4.17 -12.59 3.57
CA ILE A 52 -3.79 -13.99 3.31
C ILE A 52 -3.50 -14.73 4.63
N SER A 53 -2.69 -14.16 5.52
CA SER A 53 -2.42 -14.75 6.84
C SER A 53 -3.69 -15.00 7.64
N LEU A 54 -4.64 -14.05 7.59
CA LEU A 54 -5.91 -14.14 8.30
C LEU A 54 -6.85 -15.21 7.73
N THR A 55 -6.65 -15.71 6.50
CA THR A 55 -7.42 -16.86 6.02
C THR A 55 -7.05 -18.17 6.75
N VAL A 56 -5.86 -18.23 7.35
CA VAL A 56 -5.38 -19.38 8.15
C VAL A 56 -5.56 -19.12 9.64
N ASN A 57 -5.23 -17.91 10.11
CA ASN A 57 -5.36 -17.50 11.51
C ASN A 57 -6.51 -16.47 11.64
N MET A 58 -7.75 -16.93 11.47
CA MET A 58 -8.89 -16.04 11.28
C MET A 58 -9.19 -15.11 12.46
N ASN A 59 -9.24 -13.82 12.15
CA ASN A 59 -9.76 -12.77 13.01
C ASN A 59 -10.64 -11.82 12.18
N PRO A 60 -11.97 -11.88 12.32
CA PRO A 60 -12.89 -11.07 11.51
C PRO A 60 -12.67 -9.56 11.64
N ALA A 61 -12.36 -9.06 12.84
CA ALA A 61 -12.12 -7.65 13.07
C ALA A 61 -10.85 -7.18 12.34
N SER A 62 -9.78 -7.96 12.43
CA SER A 62 -8.55 -7.70 11.67
C SER A 62 -8.80 -7.78 10.16
N MET A 63 -9.57 -8.77 9.68
CA MET A 63 -9.86 -8.90 8.25
C MET A 63 -10.58 -7.66 7.69
N VAL A 64 -11.54 -7.13 8.43
CA VAL A 64 -12.25 -5.90 8.06
C VAL A 64 -11.30 -4.69 8.07
N LEU A 65 -10.43 -4.59 9.07
CA LEU A 65 -9.40 -3.54 9.15
C LEU A 65 -8.47 -3.56 7.93
N GLU A 66 -7.97 -4.73 7.54
CA GLU A 66 -7.12 -4.87 6.35
C GLU A 66 -7.89 -4.52 5.07
N GLY A 67 -9.19 -4.85 5.02
CA GLY A 67 -10.08 -4.40 3.94
C GLY A 67 -10.12 -2.88 3.82
N PHE A 68 -10.23 -2.15 4.94
CA PHE A 68 -10.17 -0.69 4.94
C PHE A 68 -8.80 -0.16 4.51
N TRP A 69 -7.70 -0.72 5.02
CA TRP A 69 -6.35 -0.35 4.61
C TRP A 69 -6.11 -0.56 3.11
N GLY A 70 -6.56 -1.70 2.58
CA GLY A 70 -6.51 -2.00 1.15
C GLY A 70 -7.31 -0.99 0.32
N ALA A 71 -8.55 -0.70 0.73
CA ALA A 71 -9.41 0.26 0.03
C ALA A 71 -8.80 1.68 -0.01
N ILE A 72 -8.27 2.16 1.12
CA ILE A 72 -7.61 3.47 1.21
C ILE A 72 -6.37 3.50 0.31
N ALA A 73 -5.57 2.43 0.32
CA ALA A 73 -4.37 2.34 -0.51
C ALA A 73 -4.70 2.32 -2.02
N ILE A 74 -5.70 1.55 -2.43
CA ILE A 74 -6.19 1.54 -3.83
C ILE A 74 -6.64 2.93 -4.23
N TRP A 75 -7.46 3.60 -3.41
CA TRP A 75 -7.92 4.95 -3.69
C TRP A 75 -6.75 5.95 -3.82
N GLY A 76 -5.77 5.87 -2.91
CA GLY A 76 -4.55 6.68 -2.95
C GLY A 76 -3.72 6.47 -4.23
N LEU A 77 -3.54 5.22 -4.66
CA LEU A 77 -2.86 4.88 -5.92
C LEU A 77 -3.61 5.41 -7.13
N LEU A 78 -4.94 5.22 -7.19
CA LEU A 78 -5.76 5.72 -8.29
C LEU A 78 -5.71 7.25 -8.37
N LYS A 79 -5.71 7.94 -7.23
CA LYS A 79 -5.54 9.39 -7.16
C LYS A 79 -4.17 9.82 -7.70
N ALA A 80 -3.08 9.16 -7.28
CA ALA A 80 -1.73 9.45 -7.75
C ALA A 80 -1.59 9.26 -9.27
N LEU A 81 -2.15 8.19 -9.83
CA LEU A 81 -2.16 7.93 -11.27
C LEU A 81 -2.92 9.01 -12.05
N ARG A 82 -4.05 9.49 -11.52
CA ARG A 82 -4.84 10.55 -12.15
C ARG A 82 -4.11 11.90 -12.14
N THR A 83 -3.41 12.22 -11.07
CA THR A 83 -2.61 13.46 -10.97
C THR A 83 -1.42 13.42 -11.92
N ALA A 84 -0.67 12.32 -11.94
CA ALA A 84 0.49 12.16 -12.82
C ALA A 84 0.16 12.36 -14.32
N ARG A 85 -1.04 11.94 -14.75
CA ARG A 85 -1.50 12.17 -16.13
C ARG A 85 -1.76 13.64 -16.46
N ARG A 86 -2.20 14.45 -15.48
CA ARG A 86 -2.54 15.87 -15.67
C ARG A 86 -1.32 16.77 -15.77
N GLU A 87 -0.17 16.34 -15.26
CA GLU A 87 1.09 17.08 -15.30
C GLU A 87 1.91 16.83 -16.59
N SER A 88 1.35 16.10 -17.56
CA SER A 88 1.99 15.91 -18.87
C SER A 88 2.13 17.26 -19.62
N PRO A 89 3.25 17.54 -20.29
CA PRO A 89 3.69 18.91 -20.60
C PRO A 89 2.90 19.53 -21.76
N SER A 90 2.14 20.58 -21.48
CA SER A 90 1.62 21.52 -22.48
C SER A 90 2.17 22.95 -22.31
N ARG A 91 3.38 23.09 -21.75
CA ARG A 91 4.07 24.39 -21.60
C ARG A 91 5.45 24.38 -22.25
N GLN A 92 5.50 24.44 -23.58
CA GLN A 92 6.70 24.93 -24.28
C GLN A 92 6.42 25.43 -25.71
N THR A 93 5.35 26.20 -25.94
CA THR A 93 5.19 26.98 -27.19
C THR A 93 4.46 28.31 -26.94
N SER A 94 5.00 29.17 -26.08
CA SER A 94 4.68 30.60 -26.14
C SER A 94 5.70 31.37 -25.30
N GLY A 95 6.53 32.17 -25.95
CA GLY A 95 7.52 32.98 -25.25
C GLY A 95 8.85 33.18 -25.97
N SER A 96 8.92 33.08 -27.31
CA SER A 96 9.93 33.83 -28.05
C SER A 96 9.49 35.30 -28.05
N HIS A 97 9.97 36.03 -27.05
CA HIS A 97 9.91 37.49 -26.94
C HIS A 97 11.06 38.11 -27.74
N PRO A 98 10.98 39.43 -28.00
CA PRO A 98 10.32 40.10 -29.13
C PRO A 98 11.18 40.17 -30.41
#